data_AF-A0A2W6D2Z0-F1
#
_entry.id   AF-A0A2W6D2Z0-F1
#
_cell.length_a   1.000
_cell.length_b   1.000
_cell.length_c   1.000
_cell.angle_alpha   90.00
_cell.angle_beta   90.00
_cell.angle_gamma   90.00
#
_symmetry.space_group_name_H-M   'P 1'
#
loop_
_entity.id
_entity.type
_entity.pdbx_description
1 polymer ?
#
loop_
_entity_poly.entity_id
_entity_poly.type
_entity_poly.pdbx_seq_one_letter_code
_entity_poly.pdbx_strand_id
1 'polypeptide(L)' 'NITKCCTEVCPEHIKITDNALIPMKERVVDLRFDPLIRLFRRNQK' A
#
# COMPACT_ATOMS: atom_id res chain seq x y z
N ASN A 1 2.91 -6.94 12.64
CA ASN A 1 1.90 -7.33 11.63
C ASN A 1 0.87 -6.20 11.57
N ILE A 2 0.68 -5.55 10.41
CA ILE A 2 -0.19 -4.37 10.28
C ILE A 2 -1.65 -4.70 10.60
N THR A 3 -2.08 -5.92 10.28
CA THR A 3 -3.44 -6.38 10.56
C THR A 3 -3.72 -6.40 12.06
N LYS A 4 -2.78 -6.85 12.90
CA LYS A 4 -2.92 -6.83 14.36
C LYS A 4 -3.04 -5.41 14.93
N CYS A 5 -2.15 -4.51 14.50
CA CYS A 5 -2.18 -3.10 14.94
C CYS A 5 -3.53 -2.44 14.60
N CYS A 6 -4.04 -2.66 13.38
CA CYS A 6 -5.33 -2.09 12.99
C CYS A 6 -6.52 -2.79 13.67
N THR A 7 -6.44 -4.09 13.96
CA THR A 7 -7.52 -4.82 14.64
C THR A 7 -7.59 -4.48 16.14
N GLU A 8 -6.43 -4.27 16.79
CA GLU A 8 -6.32 -3.86 18.20
C GLU A 8 -6.82 -2.43 18.44
N VAL A 9 -6.66 -1.55 17.44
CA VAL A 9 -7.10 -0.15 17.51
C VAL A 9 -8.54 0.03 17.02
N CYS A 10 -9.10 -0.92 16.26
CA CYS A 10 -10.44 -0.78 15.70
C CYS A 10 -11.54 -1.05 16.74
N PRO A 11 -12.45 -0.09 17.01
CA PRO A 11 -13.54 -0.27 17.96
C PRO A 11 -14.55 -1.36 17.56
N GLU A 12 -14.56 -1.74 16.27
CA GLU A 12 -15.48 -2.73 15.69
C GLU A 12 -14.85 -4.11 15.45
N HIS A 13 -13.61 -4.34 15.92
CA HIS A 13 -12.89 -5.62 15.78
C HIS A 13 -12.87 -6.19 14.35
N ILE A 14 -12.86 -5.31 13.35
CA ILE A 14 -12.83 -5.70 11.94
C ILE A 14 -11.49 -6.35 11.64
N LYS A 15 -11.52 -7.65 11.30
CA LYS A 15 -10.31 -8.40 10.93
C LYS A 15 -9.90 -8.05 9.51
N ILE A 16 -8.90 -7.19 9.38
CA ILE A 16 -8.26 -6.92 8.09
C ILE A 16 -7.43 -8.14 7.72
N THR A 17 -7.75 -8.76 6.59
CA THR A 17 -7.00 -9.88 6.03
C THR A 17 -5.88 -9.36 5.14
N ASP A 18 -4.79 -10.13 5.00
CA ASP A 18 -3.68 -9.73 4.13
C ASP A 18 -4.13 -9.54 2.66
N ASN A 19 -5.17 -10.29 2.23
CA ASN A 19 -5.78 -10.13 0.91
C ASN A 19 -6.47 -8.76 0.74
N ALA A 20 -7.09 -8.24 1.80
CA ALA A 20 -7.68 -6.90 1.79
C ALA A 20 -6.60 -5.79 1.77
N LEU A 21 -5.37 -6.12 2.15
CA LEU A 21 -4.24 -5.19 2.13
C LEU A 21 -3.51 -5.13 0.78
N ILE A 22 -3.62 -6.18 -0.06
CA ILE A 22 -3.02 -6.24 -1.41
C ILE A 22 -3.25 -4.94 -2.21
N PRO A 23 -4.49 -4.44 -2.40
CA PRO A 23 -4.70 -3.24 -3.21
C PRO A 23 -4.08 -1.98 -2.59
N MET A 24 -3.91 -1.94 -1.26
CA MET A 24 -3.18 -0.82 -0.63
C MET A 24 -1.68 -0.93 -0.87
N LYS A 25 -1.15 -2.16 -0.88
CA LYS A 25 0.28 -2.41 -1.08
C LYS A 25 0.67 -2.21 -2.54
N GLU A 26 -0.15 -2.66 -3.48
CA GLU A 26 0.07 -2.44 -4.92
C GLU A 26 0.18 -0.94 -5.22
N ARG A 27 -0.73 -0.10 -4.72
CA ARG A 27 -0.63 1.37 -4.87
C ARG A 27 0.71 1.94 -4.39
N VAL A 28 1.20 1.48 -3.23
CA VAL A 28 2.50 1.93 -2.70
C VAL A 28 3.63 1.44 -3.59
N VAL A 29 3.51 0.23 -4.11
CA VAL A 29 4.50 -0.36 -5.01
C VAL A 29 4.55 0.40 -6.33
N ASP A 30 3.41 0.70 -6.93
CA ASP A 30 3.31 1.51 -8.15
C ASP A 30 4.00 2.87 -7.95
N LEU A 31 3.70 3.57 -6.86
CA LEU A 31 4.29 4.89 -6.60
C LEU A 31 5.81 4.87 -6.34
N ARG A 32 6.32 3.81 -5.71
CA ARG A 32 7.72 3.74 -5.24
C ARG A 32 8.63 3.00 -6.21
N PHE A 33 8.10 2.04 -6.95
CA PHE A 33 8.89 1.10 -7.73
C PHE A 33 8.51 1.07 -9.22
N ASP A 34 7.44 1.76 -9.67
CA ASP A 34 7.13 1.80 -11.10
C ASP A 34 8.25 2.53 -11.87
N PRO A 35 9.01 1.79 -12.71
CA PRO A 35 10.09 2.36 -13.50
C PRO A 35 9.58 3.41 -14.49
N LEU A 36 8.31 3.35 -14.90
CA LEU A 36 7.70 4.32 -15.80
C LEU A 36 7.59 5.69 -15.14
N ILE A 37 7.14 5.76 -13.88
CA ILE A 37 7.07 7.02 -13.12
C ILE A 37 8.48 7.61 -12.94
N ARG A 38 9.47 6.76 -12.66
CA ARG A 38 10.88 7.18 -12.52
C ARG A 38 11.46 7.70 -13.83
N LEU A 39 11.10 7.10 -14.97
CA LEU A 39 11.56 7.51 -16.30
C LEU A 39 10.87 8.81 -16.75
N PHE A 40 9.55 8.94 -16.53
CA PHE A 40 8.82 10.19 -16.79
C PHE A 40 9.37 11.37 -16.00
N ARG A 41 9.75 11.18 -14.73
CA ARG A 41 10.41 12.23 -13.92
C ARG A 41 11.81 12.60 -14.42
N ARG A 42 12.52 11.71 -15.13
CA ARG A 42 13.85 11.99 -15.72
C ARG A 42 13.77 12.70 -17.07
N ASN A 43 12.70 12.51 -17.84
CA ASN A 43 12.54 13.05 -19.20
C ASN A 43 11.77 14.38 -19.26
N GLN A 44 11.46 15.01 -18.11
CA GLN A 44 10.90 16.36 -18.01
C GLN A 44 12.00 17.45 -17.94
N LYS A 45 13.15 17.21 -18.58
CA LYS A 45 14.27 18.16 -18.69
C LYS A 45 14.54 18.50 -20.13
#